data_AF-A0A945R0J3-F1
#
_entry.id   AF-A0A945R0J3-F1
#
_cell.length_a   1.000
_cell.length_b   1.000
_cell.length_c   1.000
_cell.angle_alpha   90.00
_cell.angle_beta   90.00
_cell.angle_gamma   90.00
#
_symmetry.space_group_name_H-M   'P 1'
#
loop_
_entity.id
_entity.type
_entity.pdbx_description
1 polymer ?
#
loop_
_entity_poly.entity_id
_entity_poly.type
_entity_poly.pdbx_seq_one_letter_code
_entity_poly.pdbx_strand_id
1 'polypeptide(L)'
;MPFNHNKLLGELLSGVFIIFWFLMSYLLSYETISGFIAPFIESMQIASFLIFLPHGVRVISVYFLGYKAVLPLFISHLLLYQLFEKMPPYETHIPLALVGALSPLIAFELLRVCDLKSYYRPNPP
;
A
#
# COMPACT_ATOMS: atom_id res chain seq x y z
N MET A 1 -17.55 -19.99 -18.54
CA MET A 1 -17.52 -19.84 -17.07
C MET A 1 -18.43 -18.67 -16.72
N PRO A 2 -19.49 -18.83 -15.92
CA PRO A 2 -20.38 -17.72 -15.62
C PRO A 2 -19.61 -16.68 -14.80
N PHE A 3 -19.49 -15.48 -15.35
CA PHE A 3 -18.90 -14.33 -14.67
C PHE A 3 -19.77 -14.03 -13.43
N ASN A 4 -19.27 -14.37 -12.25
CA ASN A 4 -19.99 -14.11 -11.01
C ASN A 4 -19.84 -12.61 -10.69
N HIS A 5 -20.78 -11.81 -11.18
CA HIS A 5 -20.77 -10.33 -11.13
C HIS A 5 -20.50 -9.81 -9.72
N ASN A 6 -21.06 -10.48 -8.71
CA ASN A 6 -20.91 -10.13 -7.29
C ASN A 6 -19.46 -10.29 -6.79
N LYS A 7 -18.71 -11.24 -7.34
CA LYS A 7 -17.30 -11.48 -6.99
C LYS A 7 -16.38 -10.42 -7.61
N LEU A 8 -16.62 -10.08 -8.88
CA LEU A 8 -15.88 -9.00 -9.55
C LEU A 8 -16.14 -7.65 -8.87
N LEU A 9 -17.39 -7.37 -8.52
CA LEU A 9 -17.77 -6.15 -7.83
C LEU A 9 -17.06 -6.05 -6.47
N GLY A 10 -17.01 -7.13 -5.69
CA GLY A 10 -16.27 -7.17 -4.42
C GLY A 10 -14.77 -6.93 -4.57
N GLU A 11 -14.15 -7.44 -5.64
CA GLU A 11 -12.72 -7.23 -5.93
C GLU A 11 -12.42 -5.80 -6.39
N LEU A 12 -13.30 -5.18 -7.17
CA LEU A 12 -13.18 -3.77 -7.55
C LEU A 12 -13.33 -2.85 -6.34
N LEU A 13 -14.33 -3.14 -5.50
CA LEU A 13 -14.66 -2.34 -4.34
C LEU A 13 -13.56 -2.41 -3.27
N SER A 14 -12.95 -3.59 -3.08
CA SER A 14 -11.76 -3.72 -2.23
C SER A 14 -10.56 -2.96 -2.82
N GLY A 15 -10.36 -2.98 -4.13
CA GLY A 15 -9.33 -2.19 -4.81
C GLY A 15 -9.49 -0.68 -4.57
N VAL A 16 -10.71 -0.16 -4.69
CA VAL A 16 -11.04 1.24 -4.41
C VAL A 16 -10.74 1.61 -2.96
N PHE A 17 -11.11 0.74 -2.00
CA PHE A 17 -10.79 0.97 -0.60
C PHE A 17 -9.29 1.02 -0.32
N ILE A 18 -8.50 0.13 -0.95
CA ILE A 18 -7.04 0.14 -0.83
C ILE A 18 -6.48 1.49 -1.31
N ILE A 19 -6.90 1.94 -2.49
CA ILE A 19 -6.46 3.21 -3.07
C ILE A 19 -6.84 4.38 -2.16
N PHE A 20 -8.10 4.45 -1.75
CA PHE A 20 -8.59 5.51 -0.88
C PHE A 20 -7.82 5.58 0.44
N TRP A 21 -7.67 4.44 1.12
CA TRP A 21 -7.01 4.41 2.42
C TRP A 21 -5.50 4.65 2.32
N PHE A 22 -4.86 4.19 1.25
CA PHE A 22 -3.45 4.46 0.98
C PHE A 22 -3.19 5.96 0.77
N LEU A 23 -4.00 6.61 -0.06
CA LEU A 23 -3.89 8.05 -0.30
C LEU A 23 -4.25 8.88 0.94
N MET A 24 -5.31 8.51 1.67
CA MET A 24 -5.67 9.17 2.92
C MET A 24 -4.58 9.03 3.98
N SER A 25 -3.97 7.86 4.09
CA SER A 25 -2.85 7.63 5.00
C SER A 25 -1.67 8.53 4.67
N TYR A 26 -1.35 8.69 3.39
CA TYR A 26 -0.30 9.62 2.98
C TYR A 26 -0.69 11.07 3.23
N LEU A 27 -1.90 11.49 2.86
CA LEU A 27 -2.40 12.86 3.04
C LEU A 27 -2.35 13.26 4.51
N LEU A 28 -2.88 12.40 5.39
CA LEU A 28 -2.86 12.63 6.83
C LEU A 28 -1.41 12.76 7.31
N SER A 29 -0.52 11.88 6.88
CA SER A 29 0.89 11.94 7.28
C SER A 29 1.55 13.23 6.79
N TYR A 30 1.29 13.64 5.55
CA TYR A 30 1.85 14.85 4.94
C TYR A 30 1.39 16.13 5.64
N GLU A 31 0.08 16.30 5.84
CA GLU A 31 -0.52 17.47 6.50
C GLU A 31 -0.15 17.57 7.99
N THR A 32 -0.16 16.44 8.70
CA THR A 32 0.23 16.43 10.12
C THR A 32 1.71 16.80 10.27
N ILE A 33 2.54 16.40 9.31
CA ILE A 33 3.97 16.71 9.32
C ILE A 33 4.23 18.18 8.97
N SER A 34 3.61 18.69 7.89
CA SER A 34 3.83 20.07 7.43
C SER A 34 3.28 21.11 8.40
N GLY A 35 2.11 20.85 9.01
CA GLY A 35 1.42 21.81 9.86
C GLY A 35 1.78 21.73 11.34
N PHE A 36 1.93 20.53 11.89
CA PHE A 36 2.05 20.33 13.34
C PHE A 36 3.44 19.96 13.82
N ILE A 37 4.16 19.11 13.08
CA ILE A 37 5.39 18.48 13.57
C ILE A 37 6.66 19.23 13.12
N ALA A 38 6.61 19.92 11.98
CA ALA A 38 7.75 20.67 11.41
C ALA A 38 8.48 21.62 12.40
N PRO A 39 7.83 22.29 13.37
CA PRO A 39 8.55 23.13 14.33
C PRO A 39 9.13 22.38 15.54
N PHE A 40 8.78 21.11 15.76
CA PHE A 40 9.10 20.40 17.02
C PHE A 40 10.04 19.20 16.86
N ILE A 41 10.24 18.67 15.64
CA ILE A 41 10.97 17.41 15.43
C ILE A 41 12.01 17.53 14.32
N GLU A 42 13.21 16.96 14.55
CA GLU A 42 14.27 16.88 13.54
C GLU A 42 13.83 16.06 12.31
N SER A 43 14.22 16.52 11.13
CA SER A 43 13.84 15.98 9.80
C SER A 43 13.92 14.45 9.64
N MET A 44 14.77 13.75 10.41
CA MET A 44 14.96 12.30 10.32
C MET A 44 13.83 11.47 10.97
N GLN A 45 13.23 11.94 12.06
CA GLN A 45 12.09 11.26 12.71
C GLN A 45 10.80 11.42 11.89
N ILE A 46 10.69 12.52 11.16
CA ILE A 46 9.57 12.86 10.29
C ILE A 46 9.47 11.90 9.09
N ALA A 47 10.60 11.59 8.45
CA ALA A 47 10.63 10.64 7.34
C ALA A 47 10.15 9.23 7.76
N SER A 48 10.46 8.82 8.99
CA SER A 48 10.06 7.52 9.53
C SER A 48 8.54 7.41 9.63
N PHE A 49 7.85 8.40 10.21
CA PHE A 49 6.37 8.38 10.32
C PHE A 49 5.66 8.37 8.96
N LEU A 50 6.18 9.15 8.00
CA LEU A 50 5.64 9.22 6.64
C LEU A 50 5.78 7.87 5.90
N ILE A 51 6.82 7.10 6.21
CA ILE A 51 7.01 5.74 5.68
C ILE A 51 6.05 4.77 6.35
N PHE A 52 5.85 4.83 7.67
CA PHE A 52 5.13 3.78 8.41
C PHE A 52 3.63 3.71 8.12
N LEU A 53 2.94 4.84 7.97
CA LEU A 53 1.48 4.82 7.81
C LEU A 53 1.01 4.23 6.46
N PRO A 54 1.49 4.72 5.29
CA PRO A 54 1.15 4.13 3.99
C PRO A 54 1.77 2.73 3.79
N HIS A 55 2.89 2.43 4.45
CA HIS A 55 3.46 1.08 4.45
C HIS A 55 2.57 0.07 5.18
N GLY A 56 1.92 0.46 6.29
CA GLY A 56 0.98 -0.41 6.99
C GLY A 56 -0.17 -0.87 6.08
N VAL A 57 -0.72 0.05 5.29
CA VAL A 57 -1.79 -0.24 4.31
C VAL A 57 -1.33 -1.31 3.31
N ARG A 58 -0.13 -1.16 2.73
CA ARG A 58 0.44 -2.16 1.79
C ARG A 58 0.49 -3.55 2.39
N VAL A 59 0.99 -3.68 3.62
CA VAL A 59 1.16 -4.97 4.28
C VAL A 59 -0.20 -5.60 4.59
N ILE A 60 -1.13 -4.83 5.16
CA ILE A 60 -2.47 -5.30 5.52
C ILE A 60 -3.26 -5.70 4.26
N SER A 61 -3.20 -4.90 3.19
CA SER A 61 -3.88 -5.21 1.93
C SER A 61 -3.38 -6.52 1.33
N VAL A 62 -2.07 -6.75 1.30
CA VAL A 62 -1.50 -8.02 0.80
C VAL A 62 -1.78 -9.18 1.76
N TYR A 63 -1.78 -8.95 3.06
CA TYR A 63 -2.10 -9.98 4.06
C TYR A 63 -3.51 -10.56 3.87
N PHE A 64 -4.51 -9.71 3.58
CA PHE A 64 -5.91 -10.12 3.38
C PHE A 64 -6.26 -10.52 1.95
N LEU A 65 -5.73 -9.84 0.93
CA LEU A 65 -6.09 -10.05 -0.48
C LEU A 65 -5.01 -10.76 -1.32
N GLY A 66 -3.81 -10.94 -0.78
CA GLY A 66 -2.69 -11.57 -1.46
C GLY A 66 -2.33 -10.87 -2.76
N TYR A 67 -2.18 -11.66 -3.84
CA TYR A 67 -1.83 -11.17 -5.16
C TYR A 67 -2.83 -10.16 -5.74
N LYS A 68 -4.09 -10.19 -5.30
CA LYS A 68 -5.13 -9.27 -5.81
C LYS A 68 -4.93 -7.83 -5.34
N ALA A 69 -4.20 -7.61 -4.25
CA ALA A 69 -3.87 -6.28 -3.77
C ALA A 69 -2.78 -5.58 -4.61
N VAL A 70 -2.00 -6.31 -5.41
CA VAL A 70 -0.85 -5.75 -6.13
C VAL A 70 -1.27 -4.68 -7.13
N LEU A 71 -2.28 -4.97 -7.94
CA LEU A 71 -2.77 -4.03 -8.95
C LEU A 71 -3.34 -2.74 -8.35
N PRO A 72 -4.25 -2.76 -7.35
CA PRO A 72 -4.72 -1.55 -6.70
C PRO A 72 -3.60 -0.82 -5.95
N LEU A 73 -2.65 -1.52 -5.32
CA LEU A 73 -1.47 -0.88 -4.71
C LEU A 73 -0.59 -0.18 -5.73
N PHE A 74 -0.36 -0.78 -6.90
CA PHE A 74 0.40 -0.16 -7.98
C PHE A 74 -0.27 1.14 -8.45
N ILE A 75 -1.59 1.11 -8.69
CA ILE A 75 -2.37 2.31 -9.06
C ILE A 75 -2.29 3.37 -7.96
N SER A 76 -2.37 2.96 -6.69
CA SER A 76 -2.26 3.86 -5.53
C SER A 76 -0.92 4.61 -5.52
N HIS A 77 0.19 3.94 -5.82
CA HIS A 77 1.51 4.58 -5.89
C HIS A 77 1.62 5.54 -7.07
N LEU A 78 1.07 5.20 -8.24
CA LEU A 78 1.06 6.11 -9.37
C LEU A 78 0.23 7.37 -9.09
N LEU A 79 -0.95 7.21 -8.51
CA LEU A 79 -1.79 8.33 -8.08
C LEU A 79 -1.09 9.17 -7.01
N LEU A 80 -0.38 8.53 -6.08
CA LEU A 80 0.42 9.23 -5.08
C LEU A 80 1.44 10.17 -5.74
N TYR A 81 2.19 9.68 -6.73
CA TYR A 81 3.20 10.47 -7.43
C TYR A 81 2.62 11.64 -8.23
N GLN A 82 1.36 11.54 -8.66
CA GLN A 82 0.66 12.60 -9.39
C GLN A 82 -0.01 13.63 -8.47
N LEU A 83 -0.48 13.22 -7.30
CA LEU A 83 -1.28 14.06 -6.40
C LEU A 83 -0.44 14.86 -5.41
N PHE A 84 0.78 14.42 -5.10
CA PHE A 84 1.61 15.04 -4.07
C PHE A 84 2.92 15.58 -4.63
N GLU A 85 3.39 16.68 -4.05
CA GLU A 85 4.62 17.36 -4.44
C GLU A 85 5.86 16.75 -3.75
N LYS A 86 7.07 17.09 -4.25
CA LYS A 86 8.38 16.57 -3.78
C LYS A 86 8.60 15.08 -4.00
N MET A 87 8.15 14.59 -5.15
CA MET A 87 8.32 13.19 -5.56
C MET A 87 9.63 12.96 -6.32
N PRO A 88 10.15 11.71 -6.33
CA PRO A 88 11.35 11.37 -7.09
C PRO A 88 11.15 11.60 -8.60
N PRO A 89 12.22 11.57 -9.42
CA PRO A 89 12.14 11.86 -10.85
C PRO A 89 11.11 10.97 -11.57
N TYR A 90 10.44 11.51 -12.59
CA TYR A 90 9.37 10.81 -13.33
C TYR A 90 9.79 9.43 -13.87
N GLU A 91 11.04 9.31 -14.32
CA GLU A 91 11.61 8.06 -14.83
C GLU A 91 11.62 6.94 -13.77
N THR A 92 11.59 7.30 -12.49
CA THR A 92 11.64 6.36 -11.37
C THR A 92 10.26 6.00 -10.81
N HIS A 93 9.18 6.66 -11.26
CA HIS A 93 7.82 6.45 -10.72
C HIS A 93 7.33 5.01 -10.94
N ILE A 94 7.47 4.51 -12.16
CA ILE A 94 7.05 3.15 -12.53
C ILE A 94 7.83 2.09 -11.75
N PRO A 95 9.19 2.09 -11.74
CA PRO A 95 9.93 1.08 -11.00
C PRO A 95 9.71 1.18 -9.49
N LEU A 96 9.59 2.38 -8.90
CA LEU A 96 9.28 2.49 -7.47
C LEU A 96 7.87 2.00 -7.15
N ALA A 97 6.86 2.32 -7.97
CA ALA A 97 5.50 1.82 -7.78
C ALA A 97 5.46 0.29 -7.83
N LEU A 98 6.21 -0.31 -8.76
CA LEU A 98 6.31 -1.77 -8.90
C LEU A 98 6.99 -2.39 -7.68
N VAL A 99 8.11 -1.82 -7.23
CA VAL A 99 8.82 -2.28 -6.02
C VAL A 99 7.92 -2.13 -4.79
N GLY A 100 7.20 -1.02 -4.65
CA GLY A 100 6.28 -0.76 -3.54
C GLY A 100 5.11 -1.74 -3.49
N ALA A 101 4.56 -2.11 -4.65
CA ALA A 101 3.47 -3.07 -4.76
C ALA A 101 3.92 -4.53 -4.59
N LEU A 102 5.08 -4.90 -5.13
CA LEU A 102 5.59 -6.28 -5.10
C LEU A 102 6.32 -6.64 -3.81
N SER A 103 7.02 -5.70 -3.18
CA SER A 103 7.76 -5.91 -1.92
C SER A 103 6.96 -6.67 -0.85
N PRO A 104 5.74 -6.23 -0.46
CA PRO A 104 4.94 -6.96 0.53
C PRO A 104 4.53 -8.35 0.03
N LEU A 105 4.18 -8.52 -1.24
CA LEU A 105 3.84 -9.83 -1.81
C LEU A 105 5.00 -10.81 -1.70
N ILE A 106 6.19 -10.37 -2.11
CA ILE A 106 7.41 -11.19 -2.06
C ILE A 106 7.72 -11.57 -0.61
N ALA A 107 7.60 -10.63 0.34
CA ALA A 107 7.81 -10.92 1.75
C ALA A 107 6.84 -11.99 2.29
N PHE A 108 5.54 -11.88 1.98
CA PHE A 108 4.55 -12.86 2.40
C PHE A 108 4.72 -14.23 1.73
N GLU A 109 5.13 -14.27 0.47
CA GLU A 109 5.39 -15.52 -0.25
C GLU A 109 6.68 -16.19 0.24
N LEU A 110 7.73 -15.43 0.57
CA LEU A 110 8.94 -15.97 1.22
C LEU A 110 8.61 -16.55 2.60
N LEU A 111 7.81 -15.85 3.40
CA LEU A 111 7.35 -16.37 4.69
C LEU A 111 6.53 -17.65 4.54
N ARG A 112 5.71 -17.74 3.48
CA ARG A 112 4.96 -18.95 3.13
C ARG A 112 5.89 -20.12 2.76
N VAL A 113 6.97 -19.86 2.03
CA VAL A 113 7.98 -20.89 1.68
C VAL A 113 8.69 -21.41 2.94
N CYS A 114 8.88 -20.56 3.95
CA CYS A 114 9.42 -20.94 5.26
C CYS A 114 8.40 -21.65 6.18
N ASP A 115 7.27 -22.12 5.64
CA ASP A 115 6.18 -22.81 6.36
C ASP A 115 5.52 -21.99 7.49
N LEU A 116 5.73 -20.67 7.48
CA LEU A 116 4.96 -19.76 8.33
C LEU A 116 3.61 -19.52 7.66
N LYS A 117 2.51 -19.78 8.39
CA LYS A 117 1.13 -19.48 7.96
C LYS A 117 0.95 -17.96 7.83
N SER A 118 1.42 -17.38 6.73
CA SER A 118 1.66 -15.94 6.57
C SER A 118 0.47 -15.17 5.96
N TYR A 119 -0.53 -15.86 5.42
CA TYR A 119 -1.74 -15.24 4.87
C TYR A 119 -2.94 -15.44 5.80
N TYR A 120 -3.82 -14.43 5.88
CA TYR A 120 -5.11 -14.61 6.54
C TYR A 120 -5.95 -15.63 5.77
N ARG A 121 -6.21 -16.78 6.41
CA ARG A 121 -7.18 -17.78 5.93
C ARG A 121 -8.34 -17.82 6.93
N PRO A 122 -9.56 -17.44 6.52
CA PRO A 122 -10.73 -17.54 7.41
C PRO A 122 -11.02 -18.97 7.85
N ASN A 123 -10.59 -19.98 7.07
CA ASN A 123 -10.64 -21.39 7.42
C ASN A 123 -9.22 -22.00 7.32
N PRO A 124 -8.46 -22.08 8.43
CA PRO A 124 -7.30 -22.95 8.48
C PRO A 124 -7.75 -24.42 8.42
N PRO A 125 -6.93 -25.34 7.87
CA PRO A 125 -7.19 -26.77 7.99
C PRO A 125 -7.21 -27.21 9.45
#